data_AF-A0A7W0QLH1-F1
#
_entry.id   AF-A0A7W0QLH1-F1
#
_cell.length_a   1.000
_cell.length_b   1.000
_cell.length_c   1.000
_cell.angle_alpha   90.00
_cell.angle_beta   90.00
_cell.angle_gamma   90.00
#
_symmetry.space_group_name_H-M   'P 1'
#
loop_
_entity.id
_entity.type
_entity.pdbx_description
1 polymer ?
#
loop_
_entity_poly.entity_id
_entity_poly.type
_entity_poly.pdbx_seq_one_letter_code
_entity_poly.pdbx_strand_id
1 'polypeptide(L)'
;MLGIAPQIAMCEIDGELRGERLREVALAILRERAGDGTPIHYRDWFDALIEAGYRVVGRDPLASFLTQVSRIGRVEKIGRRSGLYRLRVAA
;
A
#
# COMPACT_ATOMS: atom_id res chain seq x y z
N MET A 1 13.27 -10.18 24.06
CA MET A 1 13.02 -9.02 23.19
C MET A 1 11.91 -9.44 22.24
N LEU A 2 10.68 -8.95 22.45
CA LEU A 2 9.51 -9.43 21.71
C LEU A 2 9.63 -9.02 20.24
N GLY A 3 10.04 -9.97 19.40
CA GLY A 3 9.89 -9.90 17.95
C GLY A 3 8.41 -10.01 17.62
N ILE A 4 7.72 -8.88 17.57
CA ILE A 4 6.42 -8.81 16.91
C ILE A 4 6.70 -8.82 15.41
N ALA A 5 7.02 -10.00 14.87
CA ALA A 5 6.73 -10.26 13.47
C ALA A 5 5.22 -10.10 13.34
N PRO A 6 4.70 -9.29 12.41
CA PRO A 6 3.28 -9.26 12.21
C PRO A 6 2.92 -10.63 11.65
N GLN A 7 2.34 -11.48 12.50
CA GLN A 7 1.51 -12.61 12.11
C GLN A 7 0.33 -12.06 11.28
N ILE A 8 0.63 -11.61 10.07
CA ILE A 8 -0.34 -11.33 9.03
C ILE A 8 -0.95 -12.68 8.74
N ALA A 9 -2.18 -12.83 9.21
CA ALA A 9 -3.01 -14.01 9.15
C ALA A 9 -2.75 -14.80 7.87
N MET A 10 -2.16 -15.97 8.06
CA MET A 10 -2.11 -17.07 7.12
C MET A 10 -3.52 -17.68 7.00
N CYS A 11 -4.49 -16.87 6.61
CA CYS A 11 -5.84 -17.30 6.26
C CYS A 11 -6.09 -16.82 4.83
N GLU A 12 -5.92 -17.76 3.90
CA GLU A 12 -6.30 -17.68 2.48
C GLU A 12 -5.47 -16.65 1.68
N ILE A 13 -4.42 -17.16 1.02
CA ILE A 13 -3.72 -16.49 -0.08
C ILE A 13 -4.66 -16.48 -1.30
N ASP A 14 -5.79 -15.81 -1.19
CA ASP A 14 -6.39 -15.20 -2.36
C ASP A 14 -5.46 -14.04 -2.70
N GLY A 15 -4.45 -14.31 -3.54
CA GLY A 15 -3.50 -13.33 -4.03
C GLY A 15 -4.17 -12.21 -4.84
N GLU A 16 -5.48 -12.07 -4.80
CA GLU A 16 -6.32 -11.10 -5.46
C GLU A 16 -6.84 -10.05 -4.47
N LEU A 17 -6.34 -8.83 -4.59
CA LEU A 17 -6.72 -7.70 -3.75
C LEU A 17 -7.77 -6.84 -4.42
N ARG A 18 -8.80 -6.48 -3.63
CA ARG A 18 -9.84 -5.52 -4.01
C ARG A 18 -10.34 -4.73 -2.81
N GLY A 19 -10.91 -3.56 -3.07
CA GLY A 19 -11.63 -2.76 -2.07
C GLY A 19 -10.84 -2.51 -0.78
N GLU A 20 -11.45 -2.84 0.36
CA GLU A 20 -10.85 -2.66 1.68
C GLU A 20 -9.57 -3.46 1.89
N ARG A 21 -9.55 -4.72 1.45
CA ARG A 21 -8.36 -5.58 1.58
C ARG A 21 -7.15 -5.00 0.85
N LEU A 22 -7.36 -4.41 -0.33
CA LEU A 22 -6.31 -3.70 -1.06
C LEU A 22 -5.77 -2.50 -0.27
N ARG A 23 -6.64 -1.73 0.39
CA ARG A 23 -6.22 -0.57 1.19
C ARG A 23 -5.36 -0.99 2.39
N GLU A 24 -5.75 -2.06 3.08
CA GLU A 24 -5.01 -2.60 4.22
C GLU A 24 -3.60 -3.07 3.81
N VAL A 25 -3.52 -3.90 2.77
CA VAL A 25 -2.24 -4.45 2.29
C VAL A 25 -1.35 -3.33 1.74
N ALA A 26 -1.91 -2.40 0.96
CA ALA A 26 -1.15 -1.26 0.46
C ALA A 26 -0.57 -0.42 1.62
N LEU A 27 -1.35 -0.16 2.66
CA LEU A 27 -0.88 0.58 3.83
C LEU A 27 0.24 -0.17 4.59
N ALA A 28 0.13 -1.49 4.69
CA ALA A 28 1.17 -2.33 5.31
C ALA A 28 2.49 -2.25 4.52
N ILE A 29 2.43 -2.44 3.20
CA ILE A 29 3.61 -2.33 2.31
C ILE A 29 4.24 -0.93 2.42
N LEU A 30 3.42 0.14 2.46
CA LEU A 30 3.92 1.50 2.58
C LEU A 30 4.70 1.72 3.88
N ARG A 31 4.18 1.21 5.00
CA ARG A 31 4.85 1.26 6.31
C ARG A 31 6.17 0.52 6.29
N GLU A 32 6.20 -0.66 5.68
CA GLU A 32 7.41 -1.48 5.58
C GLU A 32 8.49 -0.83 4.70
N ARG A 33 8.11 -0.30 3.53
CA ARG A 33 9.06 0.23 2.55
C ARG A 33 9.56 1.64 2.86
N ALA A 34 8.68 2.53 3.33
CA ALA A 34 8.97 3.96 3.44
C ALA A 34 9.03 4.45 4.89
N GLY A 35 8.59 3.64 5.86
CA GLY A 35 8.52 4.04 7.26
C GLY A 35 7.67 5.30 7.48
N ASP A 36 7.95 6.01 8.56
CA ASP A 36 7.17 7.17 9.00
C ASP A 36 7.57 8.45 8.27
N GLY A 37 7.13 8.57 7.01
CA GLY A 37 7.08 9.86 6.31
C GLY A 37 8.00 9.99 5.09
N THR A 38 8.78 8.97 4.73
CA THR A 38 9.52 8.97 3.46
C THR A 38 8.53 8.88 2.30
N PRO A 39 8.65 9.73 1.26
CA PRO A 39 7.84 9.59 0.06
C PRO A 39 8.25 8.36 -0.78
N ILE A 40 7.27 7.62 -1.27
CA ILE A 40 7.44 6.55 -2.27
C ILE A 40 6.71 6.92 -3.55
N HIS A 41 7.28 6.58 -4.70
CA HIS A 41 6.57 6.73 -5.97
C HIS A 41 5.51 5.64 -6.11
N TYR A 42 4.36 5.99 -6.71
CA TYR A 42 3.23 5.07 -6.80
C TYR A 42 3.54 3.78 -7.59
N ARG A 43 4.51 3.83 -8.52
CA ARG A 43 4.95 2.64 -9.27
C ARG A 43 5.72 1.70 -8.36
N ASP A 44 6.76 2.18 -7.68
CA ASP A 44 7.54 1.38 -6.75
C ASP A 44 6.66 0.79 -5.63
N TRP A 45 5.67 1.56 -5.17
CA TRP A 45 4.69 1.07 -4.21
C TRP A 45 3.82 -0.04 -4.79
N PHE A 46 3.29 0.12 -6.00
CA PHE A 46 2.52 -0.91 -6.68
C PHE A 46 3.35 -2.16 -6.97
N ASP A 47 4.56 -1.99 -7.46
CA ASP A 47 5.49 -3.07 -7.77
C ASP A 47 5.84 -3.88 -6.50
N ALA A 48 6.00 -3.20 -5.36
CA ALA A 48 6.18 -3.89 -4.07
C ALA A 48 5.00 -4.79 -3.68
N LEU A 49 3.75 -4.47 -4.06
CA LEU A 49 2.62 -5.39 -3.86
C LEU A 49 2.77 -6.63 -4.74
N ILE A 50 3.19 -6.46 -5.99
CA ILE A 50 3.37 -7.56 -6.95
C ILE A 50 4.54 -8.46 -6.53
N GLU A 51 5.66 -7.88 -6.10
CA GLU A 51 6.82 -8.60 -5.56
C GLU A 51 6.46 -9.41 -4.31
N ALA A 52 5.53 -8.90 -3.49
CA ALA A 52 5.00 -9.61 -2.33
C ALA A 52 3.99 -10.72 -2.68
N GLY A 53 3.73 -10.96 -3.97
CA GLY A 53 2.85 -12.02 -4.46
C GLY A 53 1.37 -11.65 -4.58
N TYR A 54 1.03 -10.37 -4.41
CA TYR A 54 -0.35 -9.90 -4.57
C TYR A 54 -0.64 -9.46 -6.01
N ARG A 55 -1.91 -9.52 -6.40
CA ARG A 55 -2.46 -9.07 -7.68
C ARG A 55 -3.65 -8.19 -7.41
N VAL A 56 -3.74 -7.04 -8.06
CA VAL A 56 -4.90 -6.13 -7.90
C VAL A 56 -5.96 -6.47 -8.95
N VAL A 57 -7.18 -6.75 -8.50
CA VAL A 57 -8.29 -7.08 -9.40
C VAL A 57 -8.93 -5.80 -9.95
N GLY A 58 -9.07 -5.73 -11.27
CA GLY A 58 -9.72 -4.62 -11.95
C GLY A 58 -9.38 -4.58 -13.44
N ARG A 59 -10.10 -3.74 -14.20
CA ARG A 59 -9.81 -3.51 -15.63
C ARG A 59 -8.40 -2.98 -15.85
N ASP A 60 -7.98 -2.08 -14.97
CA ASP A 60 -6.62 -1.56 -14.88
C ASP A 60 -6.18 -1.69 -13.40
N PRO A 61 -5.31 -2.66 -13.08
CA PRO A 61 -4.83 -2.90 -11.72
C PRO A 61 -4.19 -1.68 -11.07
N LEU A 62 -3.40 -0.91 -11.84
CA LEU A 62 -2.68 0.26 -11.35
C LEU A 62 -3.64 1.43 -11.08
N ALA A 63 -4.60 1.66 -11.97
CA ALA A 63 -5.63 2.67 -11.75
C ALA A 63 -6.54 2.31 -10.56
N SER A 64 -6.91 1.04 -10.42
CA SER A 64 -7.63 0.52 -9.26
C SER A 64 -6.86 0.75 -7.97
N PHE A 65 -5.57 0.42 -7.96
CA PHE A 65 -4.67 0.65 -6.84
C PHE A 65 -4.64 2.13 -6.45
N LEU A 66 -4.34 3.02 -7.39
CA LEU A 66 -4.30 4.47 -7.18
C LEU A 66 -5.62 5.01 -6.61
N THR A 67 -6.74 4.53 -7.13
CA THR A 67 -8.08 4.88 -6.64
C THR A 67 -8.26 4.46 -5.19
N GLN A 68 -7.88 3.23 -4.82
CA GLN A 68 -8.04 2.75 -3.45
C GLN A 68 -7.09 3.44 -2.46
N VAL A 69 -5.82 3.64 -2.82
CA VAL A 69 -4.86 4.28 -1.90
C VAL A 69 -5.19 5.75 -1.65
N SER A 70 -5.81 6.44 -2.62
CA SER A 70 -6.29 7.81 -2.42
C SER A 70 -7.38 7.93 -1.34
N ARG A 71 -8.06 6.84 -1.01
CA ARG A 71 -9.12 6.78 0.03
C ARG A 71 -8.57 6.43 1.41
N ILE A 72 -7.26 6.21 1.54
CA ILE A 72 -6.63 5.89 2.82
C ILE A 72 -6.33 7.20 3.55
N GLY A 73 -7.10 7.52 4.59
CA GLY A 73 -6.96 8.78 5.35
C GLY A 73 -5.60 8.97 6.05
N ARG A 74 -4.81 7.89 6.19
CA ARG A 74 -3.44 7.91 6.76
C ARG A 74 -2.35 8.15 5.71
N VAL A 75 -2.70 8.22 4.43
CA VAL A 75 -1.76 8.42 3.32
C VAL A 75 -2.03 9.77 2.69
N GLU A 76 -0.98 10.48 2.30
CA GLU A 76 -1.08 11.73 1.58
C GLU A 76 -0.19 11.75 0.34
N LYS A 77 -0.65 12.49 -0.67
CA LYS A 77 0.09 12.72 -1.92
C LYS A 77 0.99 13.95 -1.76
N ILE A 78 2.22 13.85 -2.22
CA ILE A 78 3.23 14.90 -2.02
C ILE A 78 3.38 15.76 -3.27
N GLY A 79 2.81 16.96 -3.25
CA GLY A 79 2.92 17.91 -4.37
C GLY A 79 2.01 17.58 -5.57
N ARG A 80 1.89 18.53 -6.50
CA ARG A 80 1.09 18.35 -7.72
C ARG A 80 1.87 17.53 -8.74
N ARG A 81 1.27 16.44 -9.23
CA ARG A 81 1.77 15.56 -10.30
C ARG A 81 3.10 14.84 -10.05
N SER A 82 3.60 14.82 -8.82
CA SER A 82 4.84 14.10 -8.46
C SER A 82 4.75 12.57 -8.55
N GLY A 83 3.53 12.02 -8.41
CA GLY A 83 3.35 10.58 -8.23
C GLY A 83 3.83 10.05 -6.86
N LEU A 84 4.21 10.93 -5.94
CA LEU A 84 4.75 10.55 -4.63
C LEU A 84 3.65 10.48 -3.57
N TYR A 85 3.73 9.47 -2.71
CA TYR A 85 2.84 9.22 -1.58
C TYR A 85 3.66 8.97 -0.31
N ARG A 86 3.14 9.36 0.86
CA ARG A 86 3.75 9.02 2.15
C ARG A 86 2.70 8.78 3.21
N LEU A 87 3.12 8.19 4.33
CA LEU A 87 2.32 8.22 5.56
C LEU A 87 2.20 9.64 6.07
N ARG A 88 0.98 10.03 6.44
CA ARG A 88 0.74 11.27 7.17
C ARG A 88 1.37 11.12 8.55
N VAL A 89 2.32 12.01 8.86
CA VAL A 89 2.85 12.15 10.22
C VAL A 89 1.72 12.68 11.09
N ALA A 90 1.37 11.97 12.16
CA ALA A 90 0.48 12.52 13.18
C ALA A 90 1.22 13.68 13.84
N ALA A 91 0.68 14.89 13.69
CA ALA A 91 1.16 16.08 14.38
C ALA A 91 0.81 16.03 15.87
#